data_AF-A0A3D8LFN9-F1
#
_entry.id   AF-A0A3D8LFN9-F1
#
_cell.length_a   1.000
_cell.length_b   1.000
_cell.length_c   1.000
_cell.angle_alpha   90.00
_cell.angle_beta   90.00
_cell.angle_gamma   90.00
#
_symmetry.space_group_name_H-M   'P 1'
#
loop_
_entity.id
_entity.type
_entity.pdbx_description
1 polymer ?
#
loop_
_entity_poly.entity_id
_entity_poly.type
_entity_poly.pdbx_seq_one_letter_code
_entity_poly.pdbx_strand_id
1 'polypeptide(L)' 'MELIPIDLPNFIFLTIIGVYMMLLVFILTWVYHDAEQRGVNGLLITAIAFFSGTIFGTLAWLVLRPKLKPQPIPVRRN' A
#
# COMPACT_ATOMS: atom_id res chain seq x y z
N MET A 1 -40.06 -21.96 1.59
CA MET A 1 -38.87 -21.09 1.47
C MET A 1 -37.70 -22.03 1.36
N GLU A 2 -37.14 -22.21 0.17
CA GLU A 2 -36.01 -23.13 -0.01
C GLU A 2 -34.74 -22.50 0.57
N LEU A 3 -34.00 -23.27 1.36
CA LEU A 3 -32.72 -22.85 1.90
C LEU A 3 -31.70 -22.91 0.76
N ILE A 4 -31.22 -21.76 0.29
CA ILE A 4 -30.12 -21.71 -0.68
C ILE A 4 -28.87 -22.22 0.04
N PRO A 5 -28.28 -23.36 -0.38
CA PRO A 5 -27.04 -23.83 0.23
C PRO A 5 -25.91 -22.86 -0.10
N ILE A 6 -25.14 -22.45 0.93
CA ILE A 6 -23.95 -21.64 0.72
C ILE A 6 -22.92 -22.46 -0.03
N ASP A 7 -22.51 -21.99 -1.20
CA ASP A 7 -21.41 -22.57 -1.96
C ASP A 7 -20.07 -22.21 -1.29
N LEU A 8 -19.65 -23.08 -0.37
CA LEU A 8 -18.50 -22.87 0.50
C LEU A 8 -17.18 -22.63 -0.28
N PRO A 9 -16.84 -23.41 -1.34
CA PRO A 9 -15.68 -23.11 -2.18
C PRO A 9 -15.70 -21.70 -2.79
N ASN A 10 -16.83 -21.28 -3.35
CA ASN A 10 -16.96 -19.96 -3.97
C ASN A 10 -16.85 -18.84 -2.92
N PHE A 11 -17.45 -19.03 -1.74
CA PHE A 11 -17.33 -18.10 -0.63
C PHE A 11 -15.89 -17.93 -0.15
N ILE A 12 -15.15 -19.02 0.03
CA ILE A 12 -13.73 -18.99 0.42
C ILE A 12 -12.90 -18.28 -0.66
N PHE A 13 -13.10 -18.61 -1.93
CA PHE A 13 -12.38 -18.00 -3.04
C PHE A 13 -12.59 -16.48 -3.10
N LEU A 14 -13.84 -16.01 -3.01
CA LEU A 14 -14.16 -14.58 -3.00
C LEU A 14 -13.59 -13.87 -1.77
N THR A 15 -13.59 -14.54 -0.62
CA THR A 15 -13.00 -14.01 0.63
C THR A 15 -11.50 -13.79 0.46
N ILE A 16 -10.78 -14.76 -0.13
CA ILE A 16 -9.34 -14.64 -0.39
C ILE A 16 -9.04 -13.47 -1.32
N ILE A 17 -9.82 -13.31 -2.40
CA ILE A 17 -9.68 -12.17 -3.31
C ILE A 17 -9.93 -10.85 -2.57
N GLY A 18 -10.98 -10.78 -1.74
CA GLY A 18 -11.30 -9.59 -0.96
C GLY A 18 -10.16 -9.18 -0.02
N VAL A 19 -9.62 -10.15 0.73
CA VAL A 19 -8.46 -9.93 1.63
C VAL A 19 -7.23 -9.49 0.83
N TYR A 20 -6.95 -10.15 -0.30
CA TYR A 20 -5.84 -9.79 -1.18
C TYR A 20 -5.96 -8.34 -1.68
N MET A 21 -7.13 -7.94 -2.18
CA MET A 21 -7.37 -6.58 -2.68
C MET A 21 -7.25 -5.53 -1.58
N MET A 22 -7.74 -5.83 -0.37
CA MET A 22 -7.60 -4.95 0.78
C MET A 22 -6.13 -4.74 1.16
N LEU A 23 -5.34 -5.82 1.23
CA LEU A 23 -3.90 -5.75 1.52
C LEU A 23 -3.15 -5.01 0.42
N LEU A 24 -3.49 -5.26 -0.84
CA LEU A 24 -2.91 -4.59 -1.99
C LEU A 24 -3.10 -3.06 -1.90
N VAL A 25 -4.34 -2.61 -1.66
CA VAL A 25 -4.65 -1.18 -1.49
C VAL A 25 -3.90 -0.61 -0.30
N PHE A 26 -3.92 -1.30 0.85
CA PHE A 26 -3.22 -0.86 2.06
C PHE A 26 -1.72 -0.63 1.82
N ILE A 27 -1.03 -1.59 1.20
CA ILE A 27 0.40 -1.50 0.91
C ILE A 27 0.68 -0.35 -0.05
N LEU A 28 -0.08 -0.24 -1.14
CA LEU A 28 0.15 0.82 -2.14
C LEU A 28 -0.12 2.22 -1.57
N THR A 29 -1.18 2.39 -0.78
CA THR A 29 -1.45 3.64 -0.07
C THR A 29 -0.32 3.99 0.90
N TRP A 30 0.21 3.00 1.62
CA TRP A 30 1.36 3.21 2.50
C TRP A 30 2.61 3.61 1.71
N VAL A 31 2.94 2.93 0.61
CA VAL A 31 4.08 3.26 -0.27
C VAL A 31 3.94 4.69 -0.81
N TYR A 32 2.75 5.07 -1.26
CA TYR A 32 2.45 6.41 -1.75
C TYR A 32 2.78 7.47 -0.70
N HIS A 33 2.26 7.31 0.52
CA HIS A 33 2.48 8.28 1.59
C HIS A 33 3.94 8.31 2.07
N ASP A 34 4.62 7.16 2.16
CA ASP A 34 6.05 7.11 2.54
C ASP A 34 6.92 7.83 1.49
N ALA A 35 6.59 7.71 0.21
CA ALA A 35 7.25 8.42 -0.89
C ALA A 35 7.03 9.94 -0.81
N GLU A 36 5.78 10.39 -0.60
CA GLU A 36 5.45 11.82 -0.43
C GLU A 36 6.12 12.44 0.82
N GLN A 37 6.22 11.71 1.92
CA GLN A 37 6.91 12.18 3.14
C GLN A 37 8.42 12.36 2.95
N ARG A 38 9.01 11.55 2.06
CA ARG A 38 10.41 11.72 1.62
C ARG A 38 10.51 12.71 0.46
N GLY A 39 9.37 13.21 -0.01
CA GLY A 39 9.15 14.19 -1.06
C GLY A 39 9.79 13.84 -2.39
N VAL A 40 9.62 12.58 -2.77
CA VAL A 40 9.67 12.09 -4.14
C VAL A 40 8.22 11.91 -4.66
N ASN A 41 8.03 11.76 -5.96
CA ASN A 41 6.69 11.59 -6.54
C ASN A 41 6.06 10.25 -6.11
N GLY A 42 5.04 10.31 -5.25
CA GLY A 42 4.39 9.13 -4.67
C GLY A 42 3.68 8.26 -5.69
N LEU A 43 3.07 8.85 -6.73
CA LEU A 43 2.39 8.11 -7.78
C LEU A 43 3.38 7.26 -8.59
N LEU A 44 4.54 7.83 -8.94
CA LEU A 44 5.59 7.12 -9.68
C LEU A 44 6.11 5.92 -8.87
N ILE A 45 6.42 6.11 -7.58
CA ILE A 45 6.91 5.04 -6.72
C ILE A 45 5.86 3.96 -6.52
N THR A 46 4.59 4.34 -6.32
CA THR A 46 3.48 3.39 -6.16
C THR A 46 3.26 2.56 -7.43
N ALA A 47 3.36 3.19 -8.61
CA ALA A 47 3.28 2.48 -9.88
C ALA A 47 4.43 1.47 -10.04
N ILE A 48 5.67 1.88 -9.74
CA ILE A 48 6.83 0.98 -9.75
C ILE A 48 6.60 -0.19 -8.78
N ALA A 49 6.13 0.09 -7.56
CA ALA A 49 5.88 -0.94 -6.56
C ALA A 49 4.81 -1.94 -7.03
N PHE A 50 3.74 -1.46 -7.67
CA PHE A 50 2.67 -2.31 -8.20
C PHE A 50 3.16 -3.19 -9.37
N PHE A 51 3.76 -2.59 -10.40
CA PHE A 51 4.11 -3.30 -11.64
C PHE A 51 5.33 -4.22 -11.53
N SER A 52 6.23 -4.00 -10.55
CA SER A 52 7.34 -4.91 -10.26
C SER A 52 6.94 -6.13 -9.39
N GLY A 53 5.65 -6.26 -9.10
CA GLY A 53 5.10 -7.18 -8.11
C GLY A 53 5.11 -6.52 -6.73
N THR A 54 3.93 -6.31 -6.15
CA THR A 54 3.72 -5.52 -4.93
C THR A 54 4.75 -5.80 -3.84
N ILE A 55 5.03 -7.07 -3.54
CA ILE A 55 5.99 -7.45 -2.51
C ILE A 55 7.42 -7.03 -2.90
N PHE A 56 7.88 -7.44 -4.08
CA PHE A 56 9.25 -7.15 -4.54
C PHE A 56 9.47 -5.64 -4.70
N GLY A 57 8.51 -4.94 -5.29
CA GLY A 57 8.54 -3.49 -5.46
C GLY A 57 8.55 -2.73 -4.14
N THR A 58 7.72 -3.12 -3.18
CA THR A 58 7.74 -2.53 -1.83
C THR A 58 9.05 -2.81 -1.10
N LEU A 59 9.63 -4.01 -1.22
CA LEU A 59 10.94 -4.32 -0.64
C LEU A 59 12.06 -3.50 -1.29
N ALA A 60 12.08 -3.38 -2.62
CA ALA A 60 13.04 -2.54 -3.33
C ALA A 60 12.93 -1.08 -2.88
N TRP A 61 11.71 -0.56 -2.73
CA TRP A 61 11.47 0.77 -2.18
C TRP A 61 12.02 0.92 -0.76
N LEU A 62 11.78 -0.06 0.13
CA LEU A 62 12.30 -0.03 1.50
C LEU A 62 13.83 0.08 1.59
N VAL A 63 14.54 -0.58 0.66
CA VAL A 63 16.01 -0.58 0.60
C VAL A 63 16.55 0.69 -0.03
N LEU A 64 15.90 1.20 -1.09
CA LEU A 64 16.41 2.32 -1.90
C LEU A 64 15.84 3.69 -1.50
N ARG A 65 14.86 3.74 -0.59
CA ARG A 65 14.19 4.99 -0.22
C ARG A 65 15.16 6.03 0.35
N PRO A 66 15.01 7.32 -0.03
CA PRO A 66 15.82 8.40 0.52
C PRO A 66 15.47 8.68 1.99
N LYS A 67 16.32 9.43 2.70
CA LYS A 67 16.03 9.85 4.09
C LYS A 67 14.78 10.75 4.14
N LEU A 68 14.09 10.75 5.28
CA LEU A 68 12.93 11.62 5.49
C LEU A 68 13.32 13.08 5.36
N LYS A 69 12.45 13.90 4.76
CA LYS A 69 12.66 15.34 4.72
C LYS A 69 12.61 15.89 6.15
N PRO A 70 13.56 16.76 6.55
CA PRO A 70 13.47 17.43 7.84
C PRO A 70 12.18 18.24 7.90
N GLN A 71 11.35 17.95 8.90
CA GLN A 71 10.16 18.75 9.15
C GLN A 71 10.63 20.10 9.75
N PRO A 72 10.17 21.25 9.22
CA PRO A 72 10.52 22.53 9.82
C PRO A 72 9.94 22.60 11.24
N ILE A 73 10.82 22.77 12.22
CA ILE A 73 10.40 22.97 13.61
C ILE A 73 9.97 24.43 13.75
N PRO A 74 8.70 24.74 14.09
CA PRO A 74 8.28 26.11 14.29
C PRO A 74 8.95 26.68 15.54
N VAL A 75 9.92 27.59 15.34
CA VAL A 75 10.54 28.32 16.45
C VAL A 75 9.62 29.48 16.82
N ARG A 76 8.93 29.38 17.96
CA ARG A 76 8.16 30.49 18.53
C ARG A 76 9.12 31.57 19.00
N ARG A 77 9.19 32.70 18.28
CA ARG A 77 9.85 33.92 18.79
C ARG A 77 8.91 34.56 19.82
N ASN A 78 9.35 34.62 21.08
CA ASN A 78 8.72 35.40 22.14
C ASN A 78 9.01 36.89 21.96
#